data_AF-L2G4L4-F1
#
_entry.id   AF-L2G4L4-F1
#
_cell.length_a   1.000
_cell.length_b   1.000
_cell.length_c   1.000
_cell.angle_alpha   90.00
_cell.angle_beta   90.00
_cell.angle_gamma   90.00
#
_symmetry.space_group_name_H-M   'P 1'
#
loop_
_entity.id
_entity.type
_entity.pdbx_description
1 polymer ?
#
loop_
_entity_poly.entity_id
_entity_poly.type
_entity_poly.pdbx_seq_one_letter_code
_entity_poly.pdbx_strand_id
1 'polypeptide(L)'
;MEEQSQPQDKPAPEAAPAAAIETSAAPPQPQPQQVSIPSHPMPDMANGFNPNLHASMDQVLPDALQEVMPGAMPEILPGMLPTGEMFMPQLLQPDAQQMLMNNGALPSVPANAMTADEIALYDRQIRLWGMKAQEKIRNANILLITMKALANEIAKNLVLAGIGTLTILDGAVVSESDLGSQFFLSEEENHVGQNRAHAAAAAIRKLNPRVNVHVDAEGIKSKGTSYFSAFDIVIATDLDPDSLNIINTATRLHQKSFYAAGTQGMYGFIFSDLIEHDYVIERDLGNMATKLQPETRTRSVVAVNTKKEGGKTIEVVTKRELYSTWYLASDGATLPEEYAKSPRRRKAVSPVLSCLRALWDFQVLNGGRLPNHNKEDLGLFTKLATAKHAQLGLPSETLRSEVLRSFLQNIGSEMAPVTAILGGQLAQDVINVLGQTQQPIQNMVVFDGNSMEASVYPLHPVGELGRGLLSLAAPSGLMPNGGAMVPDSSMMMNMDGTVDFGNAIMTQ
;
A
#
# COMPACT_ATOMS: atom_id res chain seq x y z
N MET A 1 -78.33 -3.07 -21.97
CA MET A 1 -78.76 -4.47 -22.15
C MET A 1 -77.58 -5.15 -22.83
N GLU A 2 -76.85 -6.09 -22.23
CA GLU A 2 -76.89 -6.69 -20.88
C GLU A 2 -75.43 -6.68 -20.33
N GLU A 3 -75.12 -6.42 -19.06
CA GLU A 3 -75.45 -7.09 -17.78
C GLU A 3 -74.46 -8.22 -17.39
N GLN A 4 -73.99 -8.17 -16.12
CA GLN A 4 -73.27 -9.20 -15.35
C GLN A 4 -71.85 -9.61 -15.86
N SER A 5 -70.82 -9.79 -15.02
CA SER A 5 -70.84 -10.46 -13.72
C SER A 5 -69.62 -10.14 -12.81
N GLN A 6 -69.91 -9.93 -11.52
CA GLN A 6 -69.13 -10.39 -10.35
C GLN A 6 -69.80 -11.70 -9.84
N PRO A 7 -69.31 -12.50 -8.86
CA PRO A 7 -68.35 -12.23 -7.77
C PRO A 7 -67.18 -13.29 -7.77
N GLN A 8 -66.42 -13.67 -6.73
CA GLN A 8 -66.48 -13.59 -5.25
C GLN A 8 -65.08 -13.44 -4.61
N ASP A 9 -65.07 -12.98 -3.34
CA ASP A 9 -63.92 -13.05 -2.44
C ASP A 9 -63.48 -14.48 -2.11
N LYS A 10 -62.16 -14.67 -1.92
CA LYS A 10 -61.61 -15.85 -1.25
C LYS A 10 -61.30 -15.52 0.22
N PRO A 11 -61.64 -16.39 1.19
CA PRO A 11 -61.40 -16.13 2.60
C PRO A 11 -59.92 -16.19 2.96
N ALA A 12 -59.54 -15.46 4.01
CA ALA A 12 -58.21 -15.50 4.61
C ALA A 12 -57.92 -16.87 5.26
N PRO A 13 -56.65 -17.32 5.29
CA PRO A 13 -56.29 -18.56 5.98
C PRO A 13 -56.41 -18.42 7.50
N GLU A 14 -57.02 -19.43 8.10
CA GLU A 14 -57.34 -19.52 9.53
C GLU A 14 -56.09 -19.73 10.38
N ALA A 15 -56.06 -19.15 11.59
CA ALA A 15 -54.90 -19.23 12.48
C ALA A 15 -54.80 -20.62 13.14
N ALA A 16 -53.66 -21.29 12.97
CA ALA A 16 -53.37 -22.55 13.66
C ALA A 16 -53.27 -22.35 15.18
N PRO A 17 -53.80 -23.27 16.01
CA PRO A 17 -53.83 -23.12 17.46
C PRO A 17 -52.43 -23.25 18.09
N ALA A 18 -52.19 -22.47 19.14
CA ALA A 18 -50.92 -22.48 19.87
C ALA A 18 -50.70 -23.82 20.59
N ALA A 19 -49.62 -24.52 20.23
CA ALA A 19 -49.14 -25.67 20.98
C ALA A 19 -48.45 -25.19 22.27
N ALA A 20 -48.86 -25.74 23.42
CA ALA A 20 -48.24 -25.46 24.70
C ALA A 20 -46.80 -26.02 24.72
N ILE A 21 -45.83 -25.17 25.08
CA ILE A 21 -44.45 -25.61 25.31
C ILE A 21 -44.33 -26.05 26.77
N GLU A 22 -44.25 -27.36 26.99
CA GLU A 22 -43.87 -27.91 28.29
C GLU A 22 -42.41 -27.56 28.60
N THR A 23 -42.17 -27.08 29.82
CA THR A 23 -40.84 -26.73 30.30
C THR A 23 -40.03 -27.98 30.63
N SER A 24 -39.25 -28.47 29.67
CA SER A 24 -38.26 -29.52 29.89
C SER A 24 -36.97 -28.95 30.51
N ALA A 25 -36.51 -29.56 31.60
CA ALA A 25 -35.35 -29.09 32.36
C ALA A 25 -34.02 -29.35 31.63
N ALA A 26 -33.06 -28.44 31.79
CA ALA A 26 -31.72 -28.59 31.22
C ALA A 26 -30.93 -29.72 31.91
N PRO A 27 -30.23 -30.59 31.16
CA PRO A 27 -29.32 -31.57 31.74
C PRO A 27 -28.05 -30.90 32.32
N PRO A 28 -27.44 -31.47 33.38
CA PRO A 28 -26.33 -30.83 34.09
C PRO A 28 -25.04 -30.76 33.28
N GLN A 29 -24.28 -29.68 33.46
CA GLN A 29 -22.95 -29.51 32.87
C GLN A 29 -21.93 -30.47 33.52
N PRO A 30 -21.02 -31.09 32.73
CA PRO A 30 -19.90 -31.84 33.29
C PRO A 30 -18.82 -30.89 33.85
N GLN A 31 -18.30 -31.23 35.04
CA GLN A 31 -17.19 -30.50 35.68
C GLN A 31 -15.86 -30.74 34.93
N PRO A 32 -14.93 -29.75 34.91
CA PRO A 32 -13.64 -29.92 34.24
C PRO A 32 -12.73 -30.89 35.02
N GLN A 33 -12.31 -31.96 34.37
CA GLN A 33 -11.26 -32.85 34.89
C GLN A 33 -9.89 -32.17 34.74
N GLN A 34 -9.12 -32.11 35.83
CA GLN A 34 -7.73 -31.67 35.81
C GLN A 34 -6.87 -32.72 35.08
N VAL A 35 -6.24 -32.32 33.98
CA VAL A 35 -5.22 -33.13 33.29
C VAL A 35 -3.84 -32.66 33.74
N SER A 36 -3.15 -33.51 34.50
CA SER A 36 -1.78 -33.26 34.97
C SER A 36 -0.76 -33.48 33.85
N ILE A 37 0.01 -32.44 33.52
CA ILE A 37 1.11 -32.48 32.54
C ILE A 37 2.41 -32.89 33.24
N PRO A 38 3.14 -33.94 32.79
CA PRO A 38 4.48 -34.23 33.30
C PRO A 38 5.51 -33.27 32.68
N SER A 39 6.27 -32.58 33.53
CA SER A 39 7.39 -31.73 33.13
C SER A 39 8.64 -32.55 32.79
N HIS A 40 9.18 -32.40 31.59
CA HIS A 40 10.57 -32.79 31.27
C HIS A 40 11.42 -31.57 30.89
N PRO A 41 12.69 -31.51 31.31
CA PRO A 41 13.52 -30.30 31.20
C PRO A 41 14.14 -30.11 29.82
N MET A 42 14.41 -28.84 29.47
CA MET A 42 15.22 -28.43 28.33
C MET A 42 16.71 -28.77 28.57
N PRO A 43 17.49 -29.16 27.54
CA PRO A 43 18.95 -29.21 27.62
C PRO A 43 19.57 -27.84 27.33
N ASP A 44 20.41 -27.35 28.24
CA ASP A 44 21.37 -26.26 28.00
C ASP A 44 22.42 -26.68 26.95
N MET A 45 22.75 -25.79 26.01
CA MET A 45 23.93 -25.89 25.14
C MET A 45 24.56 -24.51 24.96
N ALA A 46 25.53 -24.19 25.82
CA ALA A 46 26.45 -23.08 25.66
C ALA A 46 27.90 -23.58 25.61
N ASN A 47 28.75 -22.83 24.93
CA ASN A 47 30.21 -22.97 24.80
C ASN A 47 30.75 -24.14 23.94
N GLY A 48 31.26 -23.75 22.76
CA GLY A 48 32.05 -24.57 21.85
C GLY A 48 33.06 -23.74 21.04
N PHE A 49 33.75 -22.79 21.69
CA PHE A 49 34.86 -22.06 21.06
C PHE A 49 36.06 -23.01 20.87
N ASN A 50 36.62 -23.07 19.66
CA ASN A 50 37.96 -23.61 19.44
C ASN A 50 38.72 -22.72 18.42
N PRO A 51 39.70 -21.92 18.86
CA PRO A 51 40.43 -21.00 18.00
C PRO A 51 41.73 -21.64 17.47
N ASN A 52 41.75 -22.05 16.20
CA ASN A 52 42.98 -22.24 15.44
C ASN A 52 42.68 -22.47 13.95
N LEU A 53 43.12 -21.55 13.07
CA LEU A 53 43.80 -21.81 11.80
C LEU A 53 43.91 -20.51 10.99
N HIS A 54 45.01 -19.79 11.23
CA HIS A 54 45.52 -18.75 10.34
C HIS A 54 46.65 -19.38 9.51
N ALA A 55 46.55 -19.39 8.17
CA ALA A 55 47.66 -19.16 7.21
C ALA A 55 47.45 -19.79 5.81
N SER A 56 47.98 -19.07 4.81
CA SER A 56 48.49 -19.52 3.50
C SER A 56 47.54 -19.85 2.33
N MET A 57 48.07 -19.59 1.13
CA MET A 57 47.54 -19.73 -0.25
C MET A 57 46.67 -18.55 -0.71
N ASP A 58 47.11 -17.55 -1.47
CA ASP A 58 48.23 -17.39 -2.41
C ASP A 58 48.35 -18.43 -3.54
N GLN A 59 48.26 -17.93 -4.77
CA GLN A 59 48.56 -18.54 -6.08
C GLN A 59 47.73 -19.76 -6.55
N VAL A 60 47.11 -19.63 -7.73
CA VAL A 60 47.48 -20.31 -8.99
C VAL A 60 46.72 -19.65 -10.17
N LEU A 61 47.46 -19.08 -11.13
CA LEU A 61 47.01 -18.85 -12.52
C LEU A 61 47.53 -20.02 -13.39
N PRO A 62 46.88 -20.31 -14.53
CA PRO A 62 47.53 -20.95 -15.67
C PRO A 62 47.86 -19.92 -16.77
N ASP A 63 49.13 -19.80 -17.12
CA ASP A 63 49.60 -19.13 -18.34
C ASP A 63 49.40 -20.00 -19.59
N ALA A 64 49.09 -19.34 -20.73
CA ALA A 64 49.42 -19.83 -22.07
C ALA A 64 49.46 -18.68 -23.09
N LEU A 65 50.63 -18.02 -23.20
CA LEU A 65 51.04 -17.29 -24.41
C LEU A 65 51.60 -18.33 -25.43
N GLN A 66 51.84 -18.11 -26.72
CA GLN A 66 52.22 -16.90 -27.47
C GLN A 66 52.28 -17.23 -28.99
N GLU A 67 51.89 -16.35 -29.94
CA GLU A 67 52.52 -16.25 -31.29
C GLU A 67 52.07 -15.01 -32.14
N VAL A 68 52.72 -13.87 -31.86
CA VAL A 68 53.41 -12.90 -32.77
C VAL A 68 52.97 -12.67 -34.26
N MET A 69 52.31 -11.51 -34.49
CA MET A 69 52.47 -10.53 -35.62
C MET A 69 51.97 -10.88 -37.08
N PRO A 70 51.96 -9.94 -38.08
CA PRO A 70 50.84 -9.00 -38.24
C PRO A 70 50.36 -8.70 -39.70
N GLY A 71 49.15 -8.12 -39.83
CA GLY A 71 48.83 -7.12 -40.88
C GLY A 71 48.21 -7.60 -42.21
N ALA A 72 46.98 -7.15 -42.47
CA ALA A 72 46.46 -6.86 -43.82
C ALA A 72 45.22 -5.95 -43.70
N MET A 73 45.17 -4.85 -44.45
CA MET A 73 43.94 -4.07 -44.69
C MET A 73 43.16 -4.69 -45.86
N PRO A 74 41.88 -4.34 -46.01
CA PRO A 74 41.39 -3.95 -47.34
C PRO A 74 40.74 -2.56 -47.33
N GLU A 75 41.13 -1.75 -48.30
CA GLU A 75 40.42 -0.52 -48.69
C GLU A 75 39.11 -0.86 -49.40
N ILE A 76 38.06 -0.05 -49.19
CA ILE A 76 37.01 0.18 -50.19
C ILE A 76 36.70 1.69 -50.20
N LEU A 77 36.79 2.31 -51.38
CA LEU A 77 36.52 3.72 -51.68
C LEU A 77 35.37 3.81 -52.74
N PRO A 78 34.81 4.99 -53.08
CA PRO A 78 33.41 5.28 -52.81
C PRO A 78 32.52 5.32 -54.08
N GLY A 79 31.19 5.36 -53.90
CA GLY A 79 30.25 5.44 -55.03
C GLY A 79 28.85 5.99 -54.73
N MET A 80 28.65 7.28 -55.03
CA MET A 80 27.43 7.91 -55.58
C MET A 80 26.09 7.87 -54.83
N LEU A 81 25.61 9.07 -54.46
CA LEU A 81 24.18 9.42 -54.33
C LEU A 81 23.50 9.45 -55.72
N PRO A 82 22.14 9.48 -55.76
CA PRO A 82 21.55 10.69 -56.33
C PRO A 82 20.30 11.23 -55.61
N THR A 83 20.32 12.55 -55.40
CA THR A 83 19.22 13.54 -55.54
C THR A 83 17.84 13.29 -54.88
N GLY A 84 17.45 14.21 -54.00
CA GLY A 84 16.09 14.30 -53.47
C GLY A 84 15.78 15.53 -52.60
N GLU A 85 16.42 16.68 -52.83
CA GLU A 85 16.07 17.92 -52.11
C GLU A 85 14.74 18.50 -52.62
N MET A 86 13.83 18.82 -51.68
CA MET A 86 12.91 19.95 -51.85
C MET A 86 13.12 20.91 -50.68
N PHE A 87 13.46 22.15 -51.02
CA PHE A 87 13.83 23.21 -50.07
C PHE A 87 12.83 24.37 -50.17
N MET A 88 12.70 25.11 -49.07
CA MET A 88 12.10 26.45 -48.88
C MET A 88 10.77 26.53 -48.10
N PRO A 89 10.50 27.66 -47.40
CA PRO A 89 11.35 28.84 -47.20
C PRO A 89 11.71 29.16 -45.74
N GLN A 90 12.85 29.85 -45.57
CA GLN A 90 13.21 30.52 -44.31
C GLN A 90 12.35 31.77 -44.09
N LEU A 91 11.91 31.98 -42.85
CA LEU A 91 11.62 33.31 -42.32
C LEU A 91 12.62 33.59 -41.20
N LEU A 92 13.69 34.31 -41.53
CA LEU A 92 14.67 34.83 -40.58
C LEU A 92 14.16 36.14 -39.95
N GLN A 93 14.12 36.19 -38.63
CA GLN A 93 14.32 37.44 -37.87
C GLN A 93 15.56 37.30 -36.97
N PRO A 94 16.28 38.39 -36.66
CA PRO A 94 17.73 38.32 -36.55
C PRO A 94 18.26 38.73 -35.17
N ASP A 95 18.11 37.86 -34.16
CA ASP A 95 18.66 38.09 -32.81
C ASP A 95 19.56 36.95 -32.28
N ALA A 96 19.73 35.86 -33.03
CA ALA A 96 20.42 34.64 -32.56
C ALA A 96 21.93 34.56 -32.89
N GLN A 97 22.55 35.62 -33.44
CA GLN A 97 23.89 35.53 -34.04
C GLN A 97 24.96 36.46 -33.43
N GLN A 98 24.71 37.05 -32.25
CA GLN A 98 25.67 37.96 -31.60
C GLN A 98 26.21 37.50 -30.23
N MET A 99 26.15 36.19 -29.92
CA MET A 99 26.79 35.58 -28.73
C MET A 99 27.66 34.34 -29.01
N LEU A 100 28.08 34.11 -30.26
CA LEU A 100 28.93 32.98 -30.66
C LEU A 100 30.37 33.39 -31.02
N MET A 101 31.05 34.17 -30.17
CA MET A 101 32.51 34.39 -30.20
C MET A 101 33.03 34.80 -28.80
N ASN A 102 32.94 33.92 -27.78
CA ASN A 102 33.87 33.99 -26.65
C ASN A 102 33.98 32.65 -25.89
N ASN A 103 35.21 32.17 -25.69
CA ASN A 103 35.63 30.96 -24.97
C ASN A 103 34.96 29.62 -25.34
N GLY A 104 35.79 28.70 -25.86
CA GLY A 104 35.40 27.33 -26.23
C GLY A 104 35.13 26.42 -25.03
N ALA A 105 33.95 26.55 -24.44
CA ALA A 105 33.32 25.49 -23.66
C ALA A 105 31.89 25.30 -24.19
N LEU A 106 31.60 24.14 -24.79
CA LEU A 106 30.21 23.73 -25.01
C LEU A 106 29.51 23.72 -23.64
N PRO A 107 28.33 24.35 -23.46
CA PRO A 107 27.61 24.24 -22.20
C PRO A 107 27.31 22.76 -21.98
N SER A 108 27.88 22.19 -20.91
CA SER A 108 27.63 20.81 -20.55
C SER A 108 26.14 20.63 -20.31
N VAL A 109 25.47 19.85 -21.17
CA VAL A 109 24.12 19.38 -20.89
C VAL A 109 24.17 18.75 -19.51
N PRO A 110 23.37 19.22 -18.51
CA PRO A 110 23.43 18.65 -17.18
C PRO A 110 23.07 17.17 -17.29
N ALA A 111 23.88 16.29 -16.70
CA ALA A 111 23.84 14.84 -16.92
C ALA A 111 22.49 14.17 -16.58
N ASN A 112 21.59 14.91 -15.91
CA ASN A 112 20.25 14.47 -15.51
C ASN A 112 19.12 15.10 -16.34
N ALA A 113 19.40 15.88 -17.38
CA ALA A 113 18.36 16.38 -18.28
C ALA A 113 17.71 15.24 -19.09
N MET A 114 16.40 15.34 -19.33
CA MET A 114 15.70 14.41 -20.21
C MET A 114 16.18 14.54 -21.65
N THR A 115 16.44 13.41 -22.31
CA THR A 115 16.81 13.40 -23.73
C THR A 115 15.62 13.77 -24.61
N ALA A 116 15.87 14.24 -25.83
CA ALA A 116 14.82 14.58 -26.79
C ALA A 116 13.87 13.39 -27.06
N ASP A 117 14.43 12.18 -27.16
CA ASP A 117 13.67 10.94 -27.36
C ASP A 117 12.74 10.62 -26.17
N GLU A 118 13.18 10.90 -24.94
CA GLU A 118 12.33 10.74 -23.75
C GLU A 118 11.24 11.80 -23.68
N ILE A 119 11.54 13.05 -24.04
CA ILE A 119 10.55 14.11 -24.12
C ILE A 119 9.48 13.76 -25.17
N ALA A 120 9.89 13.21 -26.32
CA ALA A 120 8.97 12.74 -27.35
C ALA A 120 8.13 11.52 -26.90
N LEU A 121 8.74 10.56 -26.22
CA LEU A 121 8.06 9.37 -25.68
C LEU A 121 7.00 9.75 -24.63
N TYR A 122 7.34 10.66 -23.72
CA TYR A 122 6.48 11.07 -22.62
C TYR A 122 5.66 12.35 -22.91
N ASP A 123 5.67 12.88 -24.14
CA ASP A 123 5.01 14.16 -24.50
C ASP A 123 3.57 14.28 -23.98
N ARG A 124 2.75 13.24 -24.15
CA ARG A 124 1.36 13.20 -23.66
C ARG A 124 1.25 13.26 -22.13
N GLN A 125 2.21 12.65 -21.43
CA GLN A 125 2.28 12.62 -19.96
C GLN A 125 2.79 13.97 -19.42
N ILE A 126 3.84 14.51 -20.05
CA ILE A 126 4.40 15.84 -19.78
C ILE A 126 3.35 16.94 -19.98
N ARG A 127 2.46 16.84 -20.97
CA ARG A 127 1.33 17.78 -21.15
C ARG A 127 0.31 17.74 -20.01
N LEU A 128 0.21 16.63 -19.28
CA LEU A 128 -0.76 16.45 -18.19
C LEU A 128 -0.22 16.97 -16.84
N TRP A 129 1.01 16.59 -16.47
CA TRP A 129 1.58 16.91 -15.15
C TRP A 129 2.83 17.80 -15.18
N GLY A 130 3.34 18.15 -16.37
CA GLY A 130 4.47 19.06 -16.56
C GLY A 130 5.85 18.39 -16.45
N MET A 131 6.85 19.02 -17.04
CA MET A 131 8.24 18.55 -17.07
C MET A 131 8.79 18.21 -15.67
N LYS A 132 8.58 19.10 -14.68
CA LYS A 132 9.11 18.93 -13.32
C LYS A 132 8.52 17.71 -12.60
N ALA A 133 7.28 17.33 -12.90
CA ALA A 133 6.70 16.10 -12.36
C ALA A 133 7.31 14.87 -13.04
N GLN A 134 7.48 14.89 -14.37
CA GLN A 134 8.15 13.82 -15.11
C GLN A 134 9.60 13.61 -14.67
N GLU A 135 10.34 14.68 -14.37
CA GLU A 135 11.70 14.60 -13.80
C GLU A 135 11.71 13.91 -12.43
N LYS A 136 10.74 14.17 -11.55
CA LYS A 136 10.64 13.46 -10.25
C LYS A 136 10.28 11.99 -10.45
N ILE A 137 9.31 11.70 -11.32
CA ILE A 137 8.90 10.32 -11.67
C ILE A 137 10.11 9.53 -12.18
N ARG A 138 10.84 10.07 -13.16
CA ARG A 138 12.06 9.47 -13.73
C ARG A 138 13.16 9.18 -12.71
N ASN A 139 13.23 9.93 -11.60
CA ASN A 139 14.25 9.71 -10.57
C ASN A 139 13.79 8.79 -9.43
N ALA A 140 12.52 8.36 -9.42
CA ALA A 140 11.95 7.56 -8.34
C ALA A 140 12.49 6.12 -8.31
N ASN A 141 12.84 5.64 -7.12
CA ASN A 141 13.15 4.24 -6.84
C ASN A 141 12.01 3.59 -6.04
N ILE A 142 11.34 2.59 -6.62
CA ILE A 142 10.15 1.97 -6.04
C ILE A 142 10.42 0.49 -5.73
N LEU A 143 10.05 0.07 -4.52
CA LEU A 143 9.97 -1.34 -4.13
C LEU A 143 8.54 -1.85 -4.29
N LEU A 144 8.36 -2.97 -4.98
CA LEU A 144 7.09 -3.68 -5.13
C LEU A 144 7.23 -5.10 -4.58
N ILE A 145 6.46 -5.40 -3.52
CA ILE A 145 6.56 -6.63 -2.74
C ILE A 145 5.40 -7.55 -3.07
N THR A 146 5.69 -8.82 -3.37
CA THR A 146 4.79 -9.88 -3.82
C THR A 146 4.28 -9.67 -5.25
N MET A 147 4.86 -10.40 -6.21
CA MET A 147 4.51 -10.32 -7.63
C MET A 147 3.34 -11.27 -7.95
N LYS A 148 2.13 -10.70 -7.95
CA LYS A 148 0.87 -11.32 -8.34
C LYS A 148 0.06 -10.44 -9.29
N ALA A 149 -1.16 -10.82 -9.65
CA ALA A 149 -1.97 -10.13 -10.66
C ALA A 149 -2.21 -8.63 -10.37
N LEU A 150 -2.35 -8.24 -9.09
CA LEU A 150 -2.42 -6.82 -8.70
C LEU A 150 -1.08 -6.10 -8.91
N ALA A 151 0.03 -6.72 -8.51
CA ALA A 151 1.37 -6.19 -8.70
C ALA A 151 1.75 -6.04 -10.18
N ASN A 152 1.30 -6.95 -11.06
CA ASN A 152 1.50 -6.82 -12.51
C ASN A 152 0.89 -5.52 -13.05
N GLU A 153 -0.33 -5.20 -12.64
CA GLU A 153 -1.02 -3.97 -13.03
C GLU A 153 -0.32 -2.72 -12.49
N ILE A 154 0.13 -2.75 -11.23
CA ILE A 154 0.91 -1.66 -10.63
C ILE A 154 2.23 -1.47 -11.40
N ALA A 155 3.01 -2.54 -11.59
CA ALA A 155 4.29 -2.52 -12.29
C ALA A 155 4.14 -2.02 -13.73
N LYS A 156 3.15 -2.53 -14.49
CA LYS A 156 2.84 -2.07 -15.85
C LYS A 156 2.65 -0.55 -15.89
N ASN A 157 1.77 -0.02 -15.04
CA ASN A 157 1.43 1.40 -15.07
C ASN A 157 2.62 2.29 -14.65
N LEU A 158 3.37 1.89 -13.61
CA LEU A 158 4.55 2.64 -13.16
C LEU A 158 5.69 2.62 -14.19
N VAL A 159 5.96 1.47 -14.82
CA VAL A 159 7.03 1.32 -15.83
C VAL A 159 6.68 2.07 -17.12
N LEU A 160 5.41 2.09 -17.54
CA LEU A 160 4.94 2.92 -18.67
C LEU A 160 4.91 4.43 -18.36
N ALA A 161 4.78 4.81 -17.08
CA ALA A 161 4.95 6.20 -16.63
C ALA A 161 6.43 6.65 -16.60
N GLY A 162 7.38 5.71 -16.73
CA GLY A 162 8.80 6.00 -16.82
C GLY A 162 9.46 6.31 -15.49
N ILE A 163 9.14 5.55 -14.43
CA ILE A 163 9.89 5.59 -13.16
C ILE A 163 11.37 5.26 -13.36
N GLY A 164 12.24 5.70 -12.45
CA GLY A 164 13.67 5.44 -12.57
C GLY A 164 14.05 3.98 -12.33
N THR A 165 13.56 3.41 -11.24
CA THR A 165 13.90 2.05 -10.82
C THR A 165 12.71 1.34 -10.18
N LEU A 166 12.49 0.07 -10.56
CA LEU A 166 11.56 -0.85 -9.93
C LEU A 166 12.33 -2.05 -9.39
N THR A 167 12.31 -2.25 -8.08
CA THR A 167 12.79 -3.48 -7.44
C THR A 167 11.59 -4.35 -7.09
N ILE A 168 11.60 -5.58 -7.59
CA ILE A 168 10.54 -6.57 -7.34
C ILE A 168 11.04 -7.54 -6.27
N LEU A 169 10.34 -7.64 -5.15
CA LEU A 169 10.64 -8.56 -4.05
C LEU A 169 9.58 -9.65 -3.95
N ASP A 170 9.89 -10.87 -4.39
CA ASP A 170 9.04 -12.04 -4.17
C ASP A 170 9.91 -13.31 -4.08
N GLY A 171 9.79 -14.03 -2.95
CA GLY A 171 10.53 -15.26 -2.70
C GLY A 171 9.84 -16.55 -3.15
N ALA A 172 8.63 -16.46 -3.72
CA ALA A 172 7.84 -17.63 -4.10
C ALA A 172 7.97 -18.00 -5.59
N VAL A 173 7.53 -19.22 -5.91
CA VAL A 173 7.52 -19.77 -7.27
C VAL A 173 6.18 -19.57 -7.98
N VAL A 174 6.21 -19.59 -9.31
CA VAL A 174 5.04 -19.54 -10.20
C VAL A 174 4.26 -20.85 -10.07
N SER A 175 2.97 -20.72 -9.78
CA SER A 175 1.98 -21.79 -9.81
C SER A 175 1.20 -21.78 -11.14
N GLU A 176 0.49 -22.87 -11.45
CA GLU A 176 -0.46 -22.90 -12.58
C GLU A 176 -1.55 -21.82 -12.44
N SER A 177 -2.03 -21.57 -11.21
CA SER A 177 -3.02 -20.52 -10.94
C SER A 177 -2.52 -19.11 -11.29
N ASP A 178 -1.22 -18.86 -11.20
CA ASP A 178 -0.65 -17.57 -11.58
C ASP A 178 -0.76 -17.33 -13.09
N LEU A 179 -0.64 -18.36 -13.95
CA LEU A 179 -0.80 -18.20 -15.40
C LEU A 179 -2.19 -17.68 -15.80
N GLY A 180 -3.22 -17.98 -14.99
CA GLY A 180 -4.60 -17.53 -15.23
C GLY A 180 -4.86 -16.06 -14.85
N SER A 181 -4.03 -15.47 -13.98
CA SER A 181 -4.24 -14.10 -13.46
C SER A 181 -3.11 -13.12 -13.83
N GLN A 182 -1.91 -13.63 -14.17
CA GLN A 182 -0.70 -12.82 -14.33
C GLN A 182 -0.24 -12.72 -15.80
N PHE A 183 -0.59 -11.62 -16.48
CA PHE A 183 -0.22 -11.38 -17.89
C PHE A 183 1.28 -11.17 -18.19
N PHE A 184 2.16 -11.14 -17.18
CA PHE A 184 3.62 -11.19 -17.39
C PHE A 184 4.19 -12.61 -17.41
N LEU A 185 3.36 -13.62 -17.12
CA LEU A 185 3.72 -15.02 -17.17
C LEU A 185 3.15 -15.67 -18.44
N SER A 186 3.74 -16.80 -18.83
CA SER A 186 3.47 -17.48 -20.09
C SER A 186 3.73 -18.98 -19.90
N GLU A 187 2.83 -19.81 -20.43
CA GLU A 187 3.02 -21.26 -20.51
C GLU A 187 4.08 -21.62 -21.57
N GLU A 188 4.13 -20.87 -22.67
CA GLU A 188 5.11 -21.04 -23.76
C GLU A 188 6.55 -20.77 -23.31
N GLU A 189 6.75 -19.82 -22.39
CA GLU A 189 8.05 -19.53 -21.76
C GLU A 189 8.35 -20.46 -20.54
N ASN A 190 7.48 -21.45 -20.28
CA ASN A 190 7.58 -22.48 -19.23
C ASN A 190 7.92 -21.91 -17.83
N HIS A 191 7.18 -20.87 -17.43
CA HIS A 191 7.46 -20.15 -16.18
C HIS A 191 7.11 -20.90 -14.89
N VAL A 192 6.29 -21.95 -14.94
CA VAL A 192 5.86 -22.73 -13.76
C VAL A 192 7.06 -23.29 -13.00
N GLY A 193 7.06 -23.14 -11.67
CA GLY A 193 8.16 -23.55 -10.80
C GLY A 193 9.36 -22.59 -10.75
N GLN A 194 9.45 -21.60 -11.65
CA GLN A 194 10.45 -20.53 -11.56
C GLN A 194 10.04 -19.51 -10.48
N ASN A 195 10.99 -18.70 -9.98
CA ASN A 195 10.66 -17.60 -9.06
C ASN A 195 9.78 -16.53 -9.75
N ARG A 196 8.70 -16.07 -9.08
CA ARG A 196 7.70 -15.16 -9.68
C ARG A 196 8.27 -13.82 -10.10
N ALA A 197 9.13 -13.22 -9.28
CA ALA A 197 9.78 -11.95 -9.60
C ALA A 197 10.73 -12.08 -10.79
N HIS A 198 11.51 -13.17 -10.86
CA HIS A 198 12.39 -13.45 -12.00
C HIS A 198 11.63 -13.65 -13.32
N ALA A 199 10.56 -14.45 -13.31
CA ALA A 199 9.75 -14.72 -14.49
C ALA A 199 9.10 -13.43 -15.04
N ALA A 200 8.47 -12.62 -14.18
CA ALA A 200 7.83 -11.38 -14.60
C ALA A 200 8.81 -10.30 -15.09
N ALA A 201 10.04 -10.24 -14.54
CA ALA A 201 10.99 -9.17 -14.82
C ALA A 201 11.42 -9.07 -16.29
N ALA A 202 11.42 -10.17 -17.05
CA ALA A 202 11.72 -10.13 -18.48
C ALA A 202 10.64 -9.36 -19.27
N ALA A 203 9.36 -9.63 -19.00
CA ALA A 203 8.24 -8.95 -19.63
C ALA A 203 8.14 -7.48 -19.18
N ILE A 204 8.41 -7.19 -17.90
CA ILE A 204 8.41 -5.82 -17.37
C ILE A 204 9.51 -4.96 -18.04
N ARG A 205 10.73 -5.48 -18.24
CA ARG A 205 11.79 -4.77 -18.98
C ARG A 205 11.43 -4.50 -20.45
N LYS A 206 10.68 -5.41 -21.10
CA LYS A 206 10.19 -5.22 -22.48
C LYS A 206 9.23 -4.03 -22.60
N LEU A 207 8.49 -3.65 -21.53
CA LEU A 207 7.55 -2.51 -21.55
C LEU A 207 8.27 -1.17 -21.70
N ASN A 208 9.38 -0.96 -20.99
CA ASN A 208 10.15 0.27 -21.05
C ASN A 208 11.63 0.02 -20.70
N PRO A 209 12.51 -0.14 -21.70
CA PRO A 209 13.94 -0.39 -21.49
C PRO A 209 14.71 0.74 -20.77
N ARG A 210 14.08 1.88 -20.49
CA ARG A 210 14.67 3.00 -19.74
C ARG A 210 14.51 2.85 -18.21
N VAL A 211 13.67 1.92 -17.75
CA VAL A 211 13.45 1.67 -16.32
C VAL A 211 14.39 0.57 -15.84
N ASN A 212 15.14 0.82 -14.77
CA ASN A 212 15.97 -0.20 -14.16
C ASN A 212 15.09 -1.19 -13.39
N VAL A 213 15.01 -2.44 -13.84
CA VAL A 213 14.20 -3.49 -13.18
C VAL A 213 15.11 -4.47 -12.46
N HIS A 214 15.10 -4.43 -11.12
CA HIS A 214 15.81 -5.36 -10.25
C HIS A 214 14.88 -6.42 -9.68
N VAL A 215 15.44 -7.58 -9.35
CA VAL A 215 14.74 -8.69 -8.72
C VAL A 215 15.46 -9.06 -7.45
N ASP A 216 14.68 -9.20 -6.38
CA ASP A 216 15.08 -9.75 -5.10
C ASP A 216 14.23 -11.00 -4.84
N ALA A 217 14.87 -12.17 -4.92
CA ALA A 217 14.21 -13.47 -4.88
C ALA A 217 14.09 -14.04 -3.45
N GLU A 218 14.31 -13.22 -2.41
CA GLU A 218 14.14 -13.63 -1.02
C GLU A 218 12.72 -13.31 -0.51
N GLY A 219 12.30 -13.98 0.57
CA GLY A 219 11.02 -13.66 1.21
C GLY A 219 11.09 -12.38 2.04
N ILE A 220 10.03 -11.56 2.05
CA ILE A 220 9.94 -10.31 2.81
C ILE A 220 10.36 -10.44 4.29
N LYS A 221 10.06 -11.58 4.93
CA LYS A 221 10.39 -11.86 6.34
C LYS A 221 11.90 -12.01 6.62
N SER A 222 12.74 -12.04 5.59
CA SER A 222 14.22 -11.99 5.71
C SER A 222 14.79 -10.58 5.78
N LYS A 223 14.02 -9.54 5.40
CA LYS A 223 14.54 -8.18 5.22
C LYS A 223 14.52 -7.39 6.53
N GLY A 224 15.69 -6.89 6.93
CA GLY A 224 15.80 -5.93 8.04
C GLY A 224 15.25 -4.55 7.68
N THR A 225 14.96 -3.72 8.68
CA THR A 225 14.34 -2.39 8.49
C THR A 225 15.13 -1.48 7.56
N SER A 226 16.46 -1.53 7.61
CA SER A 226 17.35 -0.73 6.75
C SER A 226 17.20 -1.02 5.26
N TYR A 227 16.65 -2.18 4.86
CA TYR A 227 16.37 -2.50 3.45
C TYR A 227 15.46 -1.45 2.81
N PHE A 228 14.44 -0.99 3.54
CA PHE A 228 13.45 -0.06 3.02
C PHE A 228 14.00 1.37 2.82
N SER A 229 15.15 1.72 3.40
CA SER A 229 15.70 3.08 3.29
C SER A 229 16.19 3.44 1.88
N ALA A 230 16.44 2.45 1.03
CA ALA A 230 16.92 2.65 -0.35
C ALA A 230 15.83 3.15 -1.33
N PHE A 231 14.56 2.99 -0.98
CA PHE A 231 13.41 3.27 -1.87
C PHE A 231 12.72 4.57 -1.47
N ASP A 232 12.10 5.27 -2.41
CA ASP A 232 11.28 6.46 -2.14
C ASP A 232 9.86 6.08 -1.73
N ILE A 233 9.34 5.03 -2.37
CA ILE A 233 8.00 4.48 -2.15
C ILE A 233 8.11 2.95 -2.06
N VAL A 234 7.48 2.38 -1.04
CA VAL A 234 7.34 0.93 -0.85
C VAL A 234 5.87 0.53 -1.03
N ILE A 235 5.61 -0.43 -1.91
CA ILE A 235 4.28 -0.94 -2.22
C ILE A 235 4.25 -2.42 -1.85
N ALA A 236 3.37 -2.80 -0.93
CA ALA A 236 3.18 -4.18 -0.50
C ALA A 236 1.82 -4.71 -0.94
N THR A 237 1.80 -5.79 -1.73
CA THR A 237 0.55 -6.41 -2.19
C THR A 237 0.33 -7.79 -1.57
N ASP A 238 -0.92 -8.10 -1.23
CA ASP A 238 -1.38 -9.45 -0.86
C ASP A 238 -0.59 -10.13 0.28
N LEU A 239 -0.07 -9.34 1.24
CA LEU A 239 0.60 -9.79 2.46
C LEU A 239 -0.33 -9.88 3.68
N ASP A 240 0.08 -10.65 4.68
CA ASP A 240 -0.58 -10.72 5.99
C ASP A 240 -0.50 -9.40 6.78
N PRO A 241 -1.47 -9.10 7.68
CA PRO A 241 -1.54 -7.81 8.38
C PRO A 241 -0.32 -7.48 9.25
N ASP A 242 0.34 -8.49 9.81
CA ASP A 242 1.54 -8.31 10.64
C ASP A 242 2.73 -7.88 9.77
N SER A 243 2.91 -8.52 8.62
CA SER A 243 3.92 -8.13 7.62
C SER A 243 3.68 -6.71 7.11
N LEU A 244 2.43 -6.33 6.81
CA LEU A 244 2.08 -4.96 6.43
C LEU A 244 2.39 -3.94 7.54
N ASN A 245 2.12 -4.28 8.81
CA ASN A 245 2.45 -3.44 9.95
C ASN A 245 3.97 -3.25 10.14
N ILE A 246 4.74 -4.33 10.03
CA ILE A 246 6.20 -4.32 10.15
C ILE A 246 6.82 -3.45 9.05
N ILE A 247 6.41 -3.65 7.79
CA ILE A 247 6.91 -2.86 6.67
C ILE A 247 6.56 -1.38 6.86
N ASN A 248 5.31 -1.05 7.18
CA ASN A 248 4.89 0.33 7.36
C ASN A 248 5.61 1.03 8.54
N THR A 249 5.86 0.31 9.62
CA THR A 249 6.67 0.83 10.74
C THR A 249 8.11 1.10 10.27
N ALA A 250 8.71 0.17 9.52
CA ALA A 250 10.06 0.31 8.99
C ALA A 250 10.20 1.46 7.97
N THR A 251 9.23 1.64 7.06
CA THR A 251 9.23 2.75 6.11
C THR A 251 9.15 4.08 6.85
N ARG A 252 8.32 4.20 7.90
CA ARG A 252 8.26 5.42 8.72
C ARG A 252 9.56 5.74 9.44
N LEU A 253 10.24 4.74 10.01
CA LEU A 253 11.56 4.92 10.63
C LEU A 253 12.59 5.48 9.63
N HIS A 254 12.45 5.16 8.34
CA HIS A 254 13.30 5.67 7.26
C HIS A 254 12.67 6.83 6.46
N GLN A 255 11.57 7.41 6.93
CA GLN A 255 10.82 8.51 6.31
C GLN A 255 10.40 8.24 4.84
N LYS A 256 10.00 6.99 4.55
CA LYS A 256 9.56 6.53 3.22
C LYS A 256 8.04 6.38 3.15
N SER A 257 7.48 6.71 1.99
CA SER A 257 6.06 6.54 1.71
C SER A 257 5.74 5.05 1.56
N PHE A 258 4.56 4.65 2.04
CA PHE A 258 4.11 3.28 2.01
C PHE A 258 2.71 3.14 1.42
N TYR A 259 2.52 2.09 0.63
CA TYR A 259 1.22 1.61 0.18
C TYR A 259 1.06 0.13 0.54
N ALA A 260 -0.14 -0.24 1.00
CA ALA A 260 -0.56 -1.62 1.08
C ALA A 260 -1.78 -1.82 0.17
N ALA A 261 -1.89 -2.95 -0.52
CA ALA A 261 -3.09 -3.27 -1.28
C ALA A 261 -3.31 -4.78 -1.36
N GLY A 262 -4.50 -5.19 -1.78
CA GLY A 262 -4.78 -6.60 -2.02
C GLY A 262 -6.17 -6.84 -2.58
N THR A 263 -6.34 -8.02 -3.17
CA THR A 263 -7.61 -8.44 -3.79
C THR A 263 -8.17 -9.71 -3.17
N GLN A 264 -9.49 -9.82 -3.16
CA GLN A 264 -10.26 -10.96 -2.70
C GLN A 264 -11.41 -11.13 -3.71
N GLY A 265 -11.09 -11.69 -4.87
CA GLY A 265 -11.99 -11.86 -6.01
C GLY A 265 -12.59 -10.53 -6.49
N MET A 266 -13.91 -10.39 -6.37
CA MET A 266 -14.67 -9.17 -6.69
C MET A 266 -14.37 -7.96 -5.78
N TYR A 267 -13.56 -8.12 -4.72
CA TYR A 267 -13.30 -7.10 -3.71
C TYR A 267 -11.81 -6.76 -3.61
N GLY A 268 -11.49 -5.59 -3.05
CA GLY A 268 -10.11 -5.27 -2.71
C GLY A 268 -9.95 -3.93 -2.00
N PHE A 269 -8.71 -3.58 -1.70
CA PHE A 269 -8.38 -2.34 -1.00
C PHE A 269 -7.07 -1.72 -1.47
N ILE A 270 -6.92 -0.42 -1.22
CA ILE A 270 -5.64 0.31 -1.25
C ILE A 270 -5.56 1.09 0.04
N PHE A 271 -4.43 0.99 0.74
CA PHE A 271 -4.06 1.82 1.87
C PHE A 271 -2.84 2.65 1.50
N SER A 272 -2.81 3.90 1.95
CA SER A 272 -1.69 4.83 1.77
C SER A 272 -1.24 5.38 3.13
N ASP A 273 0.06 5.43 3.34
CA ASP A 273 0.71 6.14 4.44
C ASP A 273 1.93 6.90 3.90
N LEU A 274 1.73 8.18 3.57
CA LEU A 274 2.77 9.08 3.08
C LEU A 274 3.46 9.85 4.22
N ILE A 275 3.16 9.51 5.49
CA ILE A 275 3.58 10.26 6.68
C ILE A 275 3.02 11.69 6.66
N GLU A 276 3.71 12.59 5.97
CA GLU A 276 3.31 13.98 5.70
C GLU A 276 3.54 14.27 4.22
N HIS A 277 2.49 14.59 3.47
CA HIS A 277 2.60 14.84 2.03
C HIS A 277 2.18 16.25 1.67
N ASP A 278 3.12 17.03 1.13
CA ASP A 278 2.86 18.36 0.56
C ASP A 278 2.59 18.24 -0.94
N TYR A 279 1.43 18.75 -1.36
CA TYR A 279 0.98 18.78 -2.76
C TYR A 279 0.44 20.16 -3.13
N VAL A 280 0.44 20.47 -4.43
CA VAL A 280 0.07 21.79 -4.95
C VAL A 280 -1.25 21.72 -5.72
N ILE A 281 -2.16 22.65 -5.44
CA ILE A 281 -3.36 22.92 -6.26
C ILE A 281 -3.20 24.29 -6.90
N GLU A 282 -3.33 24.36 -8.21
CA GLU A 282 -3.44 25.62 -8.95
C GLU A 282 -4.90 25.94 -9.27
N ARG A 283 -5.32 27.20 -9.09
CA ARG A 283 -6.67 27.68 -9.39
C ARG A 283 -6.71 29.17 -9.72
N ASP A 284 -7.72 29.63 -10.45
CA ASP A 284 -7.95 31.06 -10.66
C ASP A 284 -8.09 31.77 -9.30
N LEU A 285 -7.48 32.96 -9.14
CA LEU A 285 -7.49 33.72 -7.89
C LEU A 285 -8.93 34.08 -7.46
N GLY A 286 -9.36 33.59 -6.30
CA GLY A 286 -10.68 33.83 -5.75
C GLY A 286 -10.83 35.20 -5.08
N ASN A 287 -12.08 35.65 -4.90
CA ASN A 287 -12.41 36.89 -4.21
C ASN A 287 -12.10 36.87 -2.70
N MET A 288 -11.84 35.69 -2.12
CA MET A 288 -11.46 35.51 -0.72
C MET A 288 -10.02 35.02 -0.66
N ALA A 289 -9.17 35.73 0.09
CA ALA A 289 -7.77 35.34 0.30
C ALA A 289 -7.68 34.01 1.07
N THR A 290 -6.87 33.07 0.57
CA THR A 290 -6.63 31.79 1.22
C THR A 290 -5.80 31.95 2.48
N LYS A 291 -6.28 31.39 3.59
CA LYS A 291 -5.60 31.44 4.89
C LYS A 291 -4.71 30.22 5.08
N LEU A 292 -3.54 30.43 5.69
CA LEU A 292 -2.65 29.36 6.14
C LEU A 292 -3.20 28.79 7.45
N GLN A 293 -4.06 27.76 7.34
CA GLN A 293 -4.75 27.15 8.48
C GLN A 293 -5.09 25.68 8.19
N PRO A 294 -5.36 24.86 9.22
CA PRO A 294 -6.01 23.56 9.06
C PRO A 294 -7.37 23.68 8.36
N GLU A 295 -7.63 22.80 7.40
CA GLU A 295 -8.94 22.64 6.76
C GLU A 295 -9.71 21.44 7.34
N THR A 296 -8.99 20.36 7.68
CA THR A 296 -9.50 19.16 8.37
C THR A 296 -8.48 18.73 9.44
N ARG A 297 -8.72 17.60 10.12
CA ARG A 297 -7.72 17.01 11.02
C ARG A 297 -6.50 16.44 10.27
N THR A 298 -6.66 16.00 9.03
CA THR A 298 -5.57 15.47 8.18
C THR A 298 -4.94 16.55 7.32
N ARG A 299 -5.71 17.57 6.89
CA ARG A 299 -5.33 18.51 5.85
C ARG A 299 -5.16 19.94 6.34
N SER A 300 -4.08 20.61 5.95
CA SER A 300 -3.85 22.03 6.19
C SER A 300 -3.31 22.76 4.96
N VAL A 301 -3.54 24.08 4.87
CA VAL A 301 -2.87 24.95 3.89
C VAL A 301 -1.57 25.45 4.50
N VAL A 302 -0.43 25.16 3.85
CA VAL A 302 0.91 25.47 4.36
C VAL A 302 1.60 26.61 3.60
N ALA A 303 1.26 26.83 2.32
CA ALA A 303 1.72 27.99 1.56
C ALA A 303 0.69 28.43 0.52
N VAL A 304 0.69 29.72 0.19
CA VAL A 304 -0.12 30.33 -0.88
C VAL A 304 0.76 31.29 -1.64
N ASN A 305 0.95 31.02 -2.93
CA ASN A 305 1.69 31.87 -3.87
C ASN A 305 0.77 32.31 -5.01
N THR A 306 1.18 33.31 -5.80
CA THR A 306 0.44 33.72 -7.00
C THR A 306 1.37 33.81 -8.20
N LYS A 307 0.98 33.26 -9.34
CA LYS A 307 1.66 33.42 -10.64
C LYS A 307 0.73 34.12 -11.63
N LYS A 308 1.31 34.79 -12.64
CA LYS A 308 0.56 35.34 -13.78
C LYS A 308 0.80 34.46 -15.00
N GLU A 309 -0.28 33.99 -15.61
CA GLU A 309 -0.23 33.07 -16.75
C GLU A 309 -1.39 33.40 -17.70
N GLY A 310 -1.10 33.59 -18.99
CA GLY A 310 -2.12 33.96 -19.98
C GLY A 310 -2.92 35.24 -19.68
N GLY A 311 -2.37 36.17 -18.89
CA GLY A 311 -3.08 37.37 -18.41
C GLY A 311 -4.00 37.16 -17.20
N LYS A 312 -4.22 35.91 -16.76
CA LYS A 312 -4.88 35.59 -15.50
C LYS A 312 -3.89 35.58 -14.33
N THR A 313 -4.40 35.78 -13.12
CA THR A 313 -3.64 35.53 -11.88
C THR A 313 -4.12 34.20 -11.29
N ILE A 314 -3.20 33.24 -11.21
CA ILE A 314 -3.43 31.90 -10.67
C ILE A 314 -2.88 31.85 -9.25
N GLU A 315 -3.72 31.42 -8.32
CA GLU A 315 -3.35 31.09 -6.95
C GLU A 315 -2.78 29.66 -6.93
N VAL A 316 -1.59 29.51 -6.36
CA VAL A 316 -0.85 28.26 -6.21
C VAL A 316 -0.84 27.92 -4.72
N VAL A 317 -1.69 27.00 -4.32
CA VAL A 317 -1.94 26.64 -2.92
C VAL A 317 -1.24 25.32 -2.60
N THR A 318 -0.23 25.35 -1.73
CA THR A 318 0.39 24.15 -1.19
C THR A 318 -0.39 23.68 0.03
N LYS A 319 -0.83 22.43 0.01
CA LYS A 319 -1.53 21.77 1.11
C LYS A 319 -0.72 20.58 1.62
N ARG A 320 -0.81 20.33 2.93
CA ARG A 320 -0.26 19.15 3.60
C ARG A 320 -1.36 18.20 3.98
N GLU A 321 -1.20 16.91 3.67
CA GLU A 321 -1.95 15.81 4.26
C GLU A 321 -1.09 15.08 5.32
N LEU A 322 -1.75 14.60 6.38
CA LEU A 322 -1.14 13.86 7.49
C LEU A 322 -1.73 12.45 7.57
N TYR A 323 -0.87 11.44 7.77
CA TYR A 323 -1.26 10.04 7.73
C TYR A 323 -1.11 9.32 9.08
N SER A 324 -1.84 8.19 9.22
CA SER A 324 -1.68 7.20 10.28
C SER A 324 -1.01 5.94 9.74
N THR A 325 -0.38 5.16 10.62
CA THR A 325 0.12 3.82 10.30
C THR A 325 -0.99 2.84 9.94
N TRP A 326 -0.61 1.76 9.24
CA TRP A 326 -1.46 0.64 8.88
C TRP A 326 -2.27 0.12 10.08
N TYR A 327 -1.62 -0.27 11.17
CA TYR A 327 -2.27 -0.81 12.37
C TYR A 327 -3.37 0.12 12.94
N LEU A 328 -3.09 1.42 12.97
CA LEU A 328 -4.04 2.42 13.45
C LEU A 328 -5.23 2.62 12.49
N ALA A 329 -5.02 2.50 11.18
CA ALA A 329 -6.06 2.68 10.16
C ALA A 329 -6.88 1.40 9.90
N SER A 330 -6.24 0.23 9.94
CA SER A 330 -6.84 -1.07 9.63
C SER A 330 -7.77 -1.54 10.73
N ASP A 331 -7.46 -1.28 12.00
CA ASP A 331 -8.32 -1.63 13.14
C ASP A 331 -8.80 -0.40 13.95
N GLY A 332 -7.87 0.32 14.58
CA GLY A 332 -8.19 1.31 15.62
C GLY A 332 -9.00 2.54 15.17
N ALA A 333 -9.01 2.86 13.88
CA ALA A 333 -9.72 4.01 13.34
C ALA A 333 -11.25 3.81 13.27
N THR A 334 -12.01 4.80 13.71
CA THR A 334 -13.44 4.94 13.40
C THR A 334 -13.63 5.68 12.07
N LEU A 335 -14.86 5.68 11.55
CA LEU A 335 -15.23 6.59 10.46
C LEU A 335 -15.13 8.07 10.91
N PRO A 336 -14.91 9.02 9.98
CA PRO A 336 -15.00 10.45 10.26
C PRO A 336 -16.35 10.87 10.86
N GLU A 337 -16.33 11.89 11.71
CA GLU A 337 -17.50 12.36 12.48
C GLU A 337 -18.71 12.75 11.58
N GLU A 338 -18.44 13.18 10.34
CA GLU A 338 -19.45 13.49 9.33
C GLU A 338 -20.30 12.28 8.90
N TYR A 339 -19.82 11.04 9.09
CA TYR A 339 -20.62 9.83 8.93
C TYR A 339 -21.58 9.67 10.11
N ALA A 340 -21.10 9.82 11.34
CA ALA A 340 -21.94 9.73 12.55
C ALA A 340 -23.13 10.71 12.48
N LYS A 341 -22.88 11.95 12.00
CA LYS A 341 -23.86 13.02 11.78
C LYS A 341 -24.90 12.72 10.67
N SER A 342 -24.72 11.70 9.83
CA SER A 342 -25.63 11.39 8.72
C SER A 342 -25.94 9.90 8.62
N PRO A 343 -27.17 9.45 8.98
CA PRO A 343 -27.63 8.08 8.78
C PRO A 343 -27.52 7.63 7.31
N ARG A 344 -27.74 8.53 6.35
CA ARG A 344 -27.57 8.26 4.91
C ARG A 344 -26.12 7.92 4.57
N ARG A 345 -25.14 8.67 5.09
CA ARG A 345 -23.72 8.39 4.84
C ARG A 345 -23.30 7.06 5.46
N ARG A 346 -23.75 6.74 6.69
CA ARG A 346 -23.49 5.43 7.30
C ARG A 346 -24.07 4.27 6.48
N LYS A 347 -25.29 4.39 5.97
CA LYS A 347 -25.89 3.38 5.09
C LYS A 347 -25.24 3.27 3.69
N ALA A 348 -24.41 4.24 3.31
CA ALA A 348 -23.64 4.23 2.06
C ALA A 348 -22.19 3.74 2.25
N VAL A 349 -21.76 3.41 3.46
CA VAL A 349 -20.45 2.75 3.66
C VAL A 349 -20.57 1.30 3.20
N SER A 350 -19.70 0.87 2.30
CA SER A 350 -19.71 -0.52 1.84
C SER A 350 -19.39 -1.46 3.01
N PRO A 351 -20.24 -2.48 3.28
CA PRO A 351 -19.96 -3.47 4.31
C PRO A 351 -18.69 -4.29 4.02
N VAL A 352 -18.15 -4.24 2.79
CA VAL A 352 -16.86 -4.82 2.41
C VAL A 352 -15.73 -4.27 3.30
N LEU A 353 -15.79 -3.02 3.76
CA LEU A 353 -14.83 -2.48 4.74
C LEU A 353 -14.86 -3.28 6.05
N SER A 354 -16.05 -3.68 6.52
CA SER A 354 -16.19 -4.52 7.72
C SER A 354 -15.68 -5.94 7.48
N CYS A 355 -15.92 -6.50 6.29
CA CYS A 355 -15.41 -7.82 5.88
C CYS A 355 -13.88 -7.86 5.76
N LEU A 356 -13.26 -6.81 5.20
CA LEU A 356 -11.81 -6.68 5.11
C LEU A 356 -11.16 -6.59 6.50
N ARG A 357 -11.70 -5.75 7.39
CA ARG A 357 -11.23 -5.69 8.78
C ARG A 357 -11.35 -7.04 9.51
N ALA A 358 -12.45 -7.76 9.28
CA ALA A 358 -12.64 -9.09 9.84
C ALA A 358 -11.70 -10.15 9.25
N LEU A 359 -11.34 -10.01 7.97
CA LEU A 359 -10.35 -10.88 7.32
C LEU A 359 -8.96 -10.66 7.93
N TRP A 360 -8.56 -9.41 8.15
CA TRP A 360 -7.28 -9.09 8.79
C TRP A 360 -7.21 -9.61 10.22
N ASP A 361 -8.25 -9.38 11.05
CA ASP A 361 -8.34 -9.98 12.38
C ASP A 361 -8.28 -11.52 12.35
N PHE A 362 -9.01 -12.15 11.42
CA PHE A 362 -8.98 -13.60 11.26
C PHE A 362 -7.56 -14.09 10.94
N GLN A 363 -6.86 -13.43 10.01
CA GLN A 363 -5.48 -13.79 9.69
C GLN A 363 -4.56 -13.65 10.90
N VAL A 364 -4.66 -12.57 11.69
CA VAL A 364 -3.85 -12.40 12.92
C VAL A 364 -4.15 -13.52 13.93
N LEU A 365 -5.42 -13.85 14.16
CA LEU A 365 -5.84 -14.91 15.09
C LEU A 365 -5.48 -16.33 14.61
N ASN A 366 -5.34 -16.54 13.30
CA ASN A 366 -5.12 -17.85 12.68
C ASN A 366 -3.78 -17.99 11.94
N GLY A 367 -2.76 -17.20 12.33
CA GLY A 367 -1.38 -17.37 11.86
C GLY A 367 -1.17 -17.07 10.38
N GLY A 368 -1.85 -16.04 9.87
CA GLY A 368 -1.86 -15.61 8.47
C GLY A 368 -2.85 -16.35 7.56
N ARG A 369 -3.46 -17.45 8.02
CA ARG A 369 -4.35 -18.29 7.21
C ARG A 369 -5.67 -17.58 6.87
N LEU A 370 -6.14 -17.79 5.64
CA LEU A 370 -7.46 -17.34 5.17
C LEU A 370 -8.60 -18.26 5.70
N PRO A 371 -9.83 -17.76 5.86
CA PRO A 371 -11.00 -18.58 6.22
C PRO A 371 -11.31 -19.67 5.19
N ASN A 372 -11.53 -20.90 5.65
CA ASN A 372 -12.04 -22.01 4.85
C ASN A 372 -13.58 -22.08 4.92
N HIS A 373 -14.20 -22.87 4.06
CA HIS A 373 -15.66 -23.08 4.04
C HIS A 373 -16.18 -24.03 5.14
N ASN A 374 -15.44 -24.21 6.24
CA ASN A 374 -15.87 -25.05 7.37
C ASN A 374 -16.74 -24.25 8.36
N LYS A 375 -17.54 -24.94 9.18
CA LYS A 375 -18.51 -24.30 10.09
C LYS A 375 -17.86 -23.39 11.15
N GLU A 376 -16.64 -23.71 11.57
CA GLU A 376 -15.90 -22.98 12.60
C GLU A 376 -15.39 -21.64 12.07
N ASP A 377 -14.65 -21.66 10.95
CA ASP A 377 -14.12 -20.48 10.27
C ASP A 377 -15.24 -19.52 9.85
N LEU A 378 -16.30 -20.04 9.25
CA LEU A 378 -17.48 -19.25 8.86
C LEU A 378 -18.15 -18.59 10.08
N GLY A 379 -18.23 -19.32 11.20
CA GLY A 379 -18.78 -18.82 12.46
C GLY A 379 -17.89 -17.76 13.11
N LEU A 380 -16.57 -17.94 13.10
CA LEU A 380 -15.59 -16.97 13.60
C LEU A 380 -15.59 -15.69 12.76
N PHE A 381 -15.48 -15.82 11.43
CA PHE A 381 -15.50 -14.68 10.51
C PHE A 381 -16.79 -13.86 10.64
N THR A 382 -17.96 -14.51 10.77
CA THR A 382 -19.24 -13.81 10.96
C THR A 382 -19.26 -13.00 12.26
N LYS A 383 -18.68 -13.53 13.36
CA LYS A 383 -18.55 -12.78 14.62
C LYS A 383 -17.63 -11.57 14.47
N LEU A 384 -16.47 -11.76 13.85
CA LEU A 384 -15.49 -10.70 13.60
C LEU A 384 -16.08 -9.59 12.71
N ALA A 385 -16.72 -9.95 11.59
CA ALA A 385 -17.38 -9.00 10.70
C ALA A 385 -18.48 -8.20 11.42
N THR A 386 -19.30 -8.86 12.25
CA THR A 386 -20.32 -8.19 13.07
C THR A 386 -19.69 -7.22 14.08
N ALA A 387 -18.60 -7.62 14.74
CA ALA A 387 -17.89 -6.76 15.69
C ALA A 387 -17.26 -5.52 15.02
N LYS A 388 -16.53 -5.71 13.90
CA LYS A 388 -15.93 -4.60 13.13
C LYS A 388 -16.99 -3.66 12.55
N HIS A 389 -18.13 -4.20 12.13
CA HIS A 389 -19.26 -3.39 11.63
C HIS A 389 -19.85 -2.50 12.73
N ALA A 390 -20.02 -3.05 13.95
CA ALA A 390 -20.46 -2.30 15.12
C ALA A 390 -19.41 -1.25 15.56
N GLN A 391 -18.11 -1.58 15.53
CA GLN A 391 -16.99 -0.67 15.84
C GLN A 391 -16.95 0.54 14.88
N LEU A 392 -17.31 0.34 13.61
CA LEU A 392 -17.47 1.43 12.62
C LEU A 392 -18.76 2.26 12.82
N GLY A 393 -19.63 1.89 13.77
CA GLY A 393 -20.91 2.57 14.04
C GLY A 393 -21.97 2.36 12.95
N LEU A 394 -21.85 1.29 12.16
CA LEU A 394 -22.69 1.01 11.01
C LEU A 394 -24.00 0.29 11.39
N PRO A 395 -25.10 0.53 10.66
CA PRO A 395 -26.39 -0.10 10.97
C PRO A 395 -26.38 -1.58 10.58
N SER A 396 -26.74 -2.46 11.52
CA SER A 396 -26.67 -3.92 11.36
C SER A 396 -27.44 -4.47 10.17
N GLU A 397 -28.48 -3.76 9.69
CA GLU A 397 -29.22 -4.15 8.49
C GLU A 397 -28.40 -4.04 7.18
N THR A 398 -27.23 -3.38 7.20
CA THR A 398 -26.37 -3.23 6.03
C THR A 398 -25.40 -4.42 5.86
N LEU A 399 -24.98 -5.07 6.95
CA LEU A 399 -24.19 -6.32 6.91
C LEU A 399 -25.08 -7.54 6.68
N ARG A 400 -25.63 -7.67 5.48
CA ARG A 400 -26.51 -8.78 5.10
C ARG A 400 -25.74 -10.08 4.89
N SER A 401 -26.42 -11.21 5.14
CA SER A 401 -25.89 -12.56 4.93
C SER A 401 -25.43 -12.84 3.49
N GLU A 402 -26.03 -12.19 2.48
CA GLU A 402 -25.54 -12.29 1.09
C GLU A 402 -24.14 -11.70 0.93
N VAL A 403 -23.85 -10.56 1.58
CA VAL A 403 -22.55 -9.87 1.48
C VAL A 403 -21.46 -10.70 2.13
N LEU A 404 -21.71 -11.24 3.33
CA LEU A 404 -20.78 -12.15 4.01
C LEU A 404 -20.50 -13.39 3.15
N ARG A 405 -21.53 -14.03 2.60
CA ARG A 405 -21.39 -15.22 1.75
C ARG A 405 -20.58 -14.91 0.49
N SER A 406 -20.92 -13.83 -0.21
CA SER A 406 -20.23 -13.42 -1.43
C SER A 406 -18.76 -13.10 -1.16
N PHE A 407 -18.45 -12.36 -0.09
CA PHE A 407 -17.08 -12.08 0.32
C PHE A 407 -16.30 -13.37 0.60
N LEU A 408 -16.84 -14.26 1.44
CA LEU A 408 -16.21 -15.54 1.81
C LEU A 408 -16.02 -16.50 0.60
N GLN A 409 -16.85 -16.40 -0.43
CA GLN A 409 -16.69 -17.16 -1.69
C GLN A 409 -15.61 -16.60 -2.62
N ASN A 410 -15.19 -15.35 -2.43
CA ASN A 410 -14.20 -14.66 -3.26
C ASN A 410 -12.80 -14.62 -2.62
N ILE A 411 -12.66 -15.01 -1.35
CA ILE A 411 -11.37 -14.98 -0.63
C ILE A 411 -10.30 -15.78 -1.37
N GLY A 412 -9.09 -15.22 -1.46
CA GLY A 412 -7.93 -15.82 -2.12
C GLY A 412 -7.99 -15.86 -3.66
N SER A 413 -9.10 -15.45 -4.26
CA SER A 413 -9.26 -15.39 -5.73
C SER A 413 -8.67 -14.08 -6.29
N GLU A 414 -8.16 -14.14 -7.51
CA GLU A 414 -7.70 -12.96 -8.26
C GLU A 414 -8.54 -12.79 -9.51
N MET A 415 -9.00 -11.57 -9.78
CA MET A 415 -9.83 -11.27 -10.95
C MET A 415 -9.22 -10.11 -11.72
N ALA A 416 -8.82 -10.37 -12.97
CA ALA A 416 -8.13 -9.40 -13.83
C ALA A 416 -8.82 -8.01 -13.95
N PRO A 417 -10.16 -7.89 -14.00
CA PRO A 417 -10.81 -6.58 -13.99
C PRO A 417 -10.60 -5.80 -12.68
N VAL A 418 -10.59 -6.50 -11.54
CA VAL A 418 -10.43 -5.90 -10.20
C VAL A 418 -8.99 -5.49 -9.96
N THR A 419 -8.04 -6.32 -10.35
CA THR A 419 -6.61 -6.00 -10.27
C THR A 419 -6.24 -4.86 -11.20
N ALA A 420 -6.86 -4.74 -12.39
CA ALA A 420 -6.67 -3.61 -13.30
C ALA A 420 -7.21 -2.28 -12.73
N ILE A 421 -8.40 -2.29 -12.12
CA ILE A 421 -8.98 -1.10 -11.49
C ILE A 421 -8.10 -0.63 -10.32
N LEU A 422 -7.80 -1.53 -9.38
CA LEU A 422 -7.03 -1.18 -8.17
C LEU A 422 -5.57 -0.88 -8.48
N GLY A 423 -4.93 -1.66 -9.36
CA GLY A 423 -3.53 -1.44 -9.75
C GLY A 423 -3.34 -0.16 -10.55
N GLY A 424 -4.28 0.18 -11.42
CA GLY A 424 -4.32 1.48 -12.11
C GLY A 424 -4.52 2.66 -11.14
N GLN A 425 -5.48 2.53 -10.20
CA GLN A 425 -5.74 3.59 -9.21
C GLN A 425 -4.55 3.81 -8.26
N LEU A 426 -3.91 2.74 -7.77
CA LEU A 426 -2.73 2.83 -6.91
C LEU A 426 -1.55 3.44 -7.66
N ALA A 427 -1.25 2.96 -8.87
CA ALA A 427 -0.13 3.48 -9.66
C ALA A 427 -0.34 4.97 -10.02
N GLN A 428 -1.57 5.39 -10.32
CA GLN A 428 -1.87 6.81 -10.56
C GLN A 428 -1.69 7.67 -9.30
N ASP A 429 -2.04 7.18 -8.12
CA ASP A 429 -1.80 7.89 -6.86
C ASP A 429 -0.29 8.02 -6.57
N VAL A 430 0.47 6.95 -6.78
CA VAL A 430 1.95 6.96 -6.68
C VAL A 430 2.56 8.00 -7.63
N ILE A 431 2.10 8.06 -8.88
CA ILE A 431 2.55 9.06 -9.87
C ILE A 431 2.19 10.48 -9.42
N ASN A 432 0.98 10.69 -8.90
CA ASN A 432 0.53 11.99 -8.37
C ASN A 432 1.37 12.44 -7.16
N VAL A 433 1.71 11.51 -6.26
CA VAL A 433 2.57 11.74 -5.09
C VAL A 433 3.99 12.09 -5.50
N LEU A 434 4.56 11.39 -6.48
CA LEU A 434 5.87 11.74 -7.04
C LEU A 434 5.84 13.13 -7.71
N GLY A 435 4.77 13.47 -8.44
CA GLY A 435 4.59 14.79 -9.04
C GLY A 435 4.39 15.92 -8.03
N GLN A 436 3.67 15.64 -6.92
CA GLN A 436 3.09 16.60 -5.96
C GLN A 436 2.02 17.52 -6.58
N THR A 437 1.28 17.03 -7.58
CA THR A 437 0.36 17.81 -8.43
C THR A 437 -1.12 17.64 -8.11
N GLN A 438 -1.49 16.67 -7.25
CA GLN A 438 -2.89 16.36 -6.90
C GLN A 438 -3.02 15.93 -5.44
N GLN A 439 -4.25 15.92 -4.91
CA GLN A 439 -4.51 15.38 -3.57
C GLN A 439 -4.36 13.84 -3.61
N PRO A 440 -3.52 13.25 -2.73
CA PRO A 440 -3.34 11.80 -2.65
C PRO A 440 -4.54 11.09 -1.99
N ILE A 441 -4.58 9.76 -2.12
CA ILE A 441 -5.53 8.88 -1.41
C ILE A 441 -5.47 9.13 0.11
N GLN A 442 -6.65 9.25 0.73
CA GLN A 442 -6.83 9.61 2.15
C GLN A 442 -7.86 8.70 2.83
N ASN A 443 -7.47 7.61 3.49
CA ASN A 443 -6.21 6.88 3.35
C ASN A 443 -6.46 5.39 2.99
N MET A 444 -7.72 4.96 2.97
CA MET A 444 -8.17 3.62 2.63
C MET A 444 -9.19 3.69 1.49
N VAL A 445 -8.88 3.11 0.34
CA VAL A 445 -9.85 2.77 -0.71
C VAL A 445 -10.39 1.38 -0.44
N VAL A 446 -11.70 1.19 -0.56
CA VAL A 446 -12.33 -0.13 -0.65
C VAL A 446 -13.08 -0.23 -1.97
N PHE A 447 -12.81 -1.28 -2.73
CA PHE A 447 -13.51 -1.59 -3.97
C PHE A 447 -14.51 -2.73 -3.76
N ASP A 448 -15.73 -2.52 -4.25
CA ASP A 448 -16.81 -3.51 -4.29
C ASP A 448 -17.25 -3.72 -5.75
N GLY A 449 -16.79 -4.81 -6.36
CA GLY A 449 -17.09 -5.13 -7.76
C GLY A 449 -18.54 -5.50 -8.04
N ASN A 450 -19.41 -5.65 -7.03
CA ASN A 450 -20.85 -5.82 -7.27
C ASN A 450 -21.53 -4.47 -7.57
N SER A 451 -21.09 -3.41 -6.90
CA SER A 451 -21.53 -2.03 -7.19
C SER A 451 -20.64 -1.32 -8.22
N MET A 452 -19.44 -1.85 -8.48
CA MET A 452 -18.36 -1.23 -9.25
C MET A 452 -17.91 0.12 -8.65
N GLU A 453 -17.97 0.26 -7.32
CA GLU A 453 -17.58 1.46 -6.60
C GLU A 453 -16.24 1.30 -5.88
N ALA A 454 -15.35 2.30 -6.03
CA ALA A 454 -14.11 2.46 -5.27
C ALA A 454 -14.28 3.60 -4.26
N SER A 455 -14.77 3.29 -3.06
CA SER A 455 -15.03 4.28 -2.01
C SER A 455 -13.78 4.59 -1.20
N VAL A 456 -13.52 5.88 -0.96
CA VAL A 456 -12.40 6.36 -0.13
C VAL A 456 -12.91 6.67 1.28
N TYR A 457 -12.21 6.13 2.29
CA TYR A 457 -12.49 6.33 3.70
C TYR A 457 -11.22 6.89 4.40
N PRO A 458 -11.29 8.11 4.97
CA PRO A 458 -10.22 8.65 5.83
C PRO A 458 -10.23 7.96 7.20
N LEU A 459 -9.49 6.85 7.32
CA LEU A 459 -9.44 6.00 8.52
C LEU A 459 -8.23 6.37 9.37
N HIS A 460 -8.47 7.27 10.32
CA HIS A 460 -7.49 7.76 11.28
C HIS A 460 -8.11 7.76 12.69
N PRO A 461 -7.46 7.19 13.73
CA PRO A 461 -7.95 7.29 15.10
C PRO A 461 -7.83 8.73 15.63
N VAL A 462 -8.32 8.95 16.85
CA VAL A 462 -8.07 10.20 17.59
C VAL A 462 -6.66 10.13 18.19
N GLY A 463 -5.83 11.14 17.92
CA GLY A 463 -4.44 11.19 18.40
C GLY A 463 -3.57 12.02 17.45
N GLU A 464 -2.26 11.87 17.58
CA GLU A 464 -1.29 12.45 16.65
C GLU A 464 -1.37 11.82 15.26
N LEU A 465 -0.90 12.55 14.25
CA LEU A 465 -0.78 12.14 12.86
C LEU A 465 0.55 12.61 12.30
N GLY A 466 0.92 12.14 11.11
CA GLY A 466 2.18 12.54 10.48
C GLY A 466 3.39 12.08 11.27
N ARG A 467 4.44 12.91 11.36
CA ARG A 467 5.72 12.52 11.97
C ARG A 467 5.64 12.25 13.48
N GLY A 468 4.65 12.81 14.19
CA GLY A 468 4.51 12.63 15.64
C GLY A 468 4.36 11.17 16.09
N LEU A 469 3.64 10.36 15.29
CA LEU A 469 3.25 8.99 15.64
C LEU A 469 4.38 8.00 15.98
N LEU A 470 5.62 8.23 15.50
CA LEU A 470 6.80 7.42 15.87
C LEU A 470 7.93 8.31 16.41
N SER A 471 7.60 9.47 16.97
CA SER A 471 8.58 10.36 17.58
C SER A 471 9.19 9.68 18.81
N LEU A 472 10.42 9.20 18.67
CA LEU A 472 11.26 8.70 19.78
C LEU A 472 11.73 9.83 20.73
N ALA A 473 11.08 11.00 20.70
CA ALA A 473 11.33 12.08 21.64
C ALA A 473 10.93 11.63 23.04
N ALA A 474 11.90 11.13 23.81
CA ALA A 474 11.81 11.08 25.26
C ALA A 474 11.29 12.45 25.77
N PRO A 475 10.35 12.50 26.72
CA PRO A 475 9.73 13.75 27.14
C PRO A 475 10.80 14.74 27.60
N SER A 476 10.97 15.79 26.81
CA SER A 476 12.07 16.75 26.96
C SER A 476 11.87 17.61 28.21
N GLY A 477 12.44 17.16 29.32
CA GLY A 477 12.68 17.97 30.50
C GLY A 477 11.55 18.03 31.52
N LEU A 478 11.57 17.09 32.47
CA LEU A 478 11.34 17.37 33.90
C LEU A 478 11.92 16.22 34.74
N MET A 479 13.25 16.06 34.70
CA MET A 479 14.01 15.33 35.73
C MET A 479 14.40 16.35 36.82
N PRO A 480 13.84 16.27 38.04
CA PRO A 480 14.36 17.04 39.17
C PRO A 480 15.77 16.53 39.50
N ASN A 481 16.73 17.43 39.66
CA ASN A 481 18.10 17.08 39.99
C ASN A 481 18.18 16.27 41.29
N GLY A 482 19.14 15.32 41.32
CA GLY A 482 19.27 14.28 42.34
C GLY A 482 19.08 14.71 43.79
N GLY A 483 18.09 14.10 44.44
CA GLY A 483 18.01 13.92 45.89
C GLY A 483 18.10 12.43 46.19
N ALA A 484 19.00 12.03 47.09
CA ALA A 484 19.14 10.62 47.47
C ALA A 484 17.91 10.15 48.25
N MET A 485 17.18 9.17 47.70
CA MET A 485 16.06 8.53 48.40
C MET A 485 16.61 7.50 49.40
N VAL A 486 16.40 7.79 50.69
CA VAL A 486 16.52 6.81 51.77
C VAL A 486 15.39 5.78 51.60
N PRO A 487 15.63 4.47 51.77
CA PRO A 487 14.58 3.47 51.63
C PRO A 487 13.63 3.55 52.84
N ASP A 488 12.39 4.00 52.61
CA ASP A 488 11.36 3.99 53.64
C ASP A 488 10.92 2.55 53.94
N SER A 489 10.78 2.25 55.23
CA SER A 489 10.70 0.89 55.76
C SER A 489 9.29 0.58 56.26
N SER A 490 8.32 0.48 55.34
CA SER A 490 6.91 0.28 55.74
C SER A 490 6.05 -0.59 54.80
N MET A 491 6.58 -1.69 54.27
CA MET A 491 5.76 -2.80 53.75
C MET A 491 6.34 -4.17 54.14
N MET A 492 5.88 -4.72 55.27
CA MET A 492 6.08 -6.13 55.57
C MET A 492 5.08 -6.97 54.77
N MET A 493 5.58 -7.93 53.98
CA MET A 493 4.73 -9.01 53.47
C MET A 493 4.37 -9.95 54.62
N ASN A 494 3.08 -10.18 54.83
CA ASN A 494 2.61 -11.33 55.59
C ASN A 494 2.41 -12.53 54.65
N MET A 495 2.92 -13.70 55.05
CA MET A 495 2.72 -14.96 54.33
C MET A 495 1.32 -15.55 54.61
N ASP A 496 0.29 -15.04 53.96
CA ASP A 496 -0.86 -15.85 53.53
C ASP A 496 -1.57 -15.19 52.33
N GLY A 497 -1.89 -15.98 51.31
CA GLY A 497 -2.24 -15.50 49.96
C GLY A 497 -3.72 -15.15 49.78
N THR A 498 -4.21 -14.10 50.44
CA THR A 498 -5.58 -13.59 50.24
C THR A 498 -5.63 -12.07 50.03
N VAL A 499 -6.54 -11.62 49.16
CA VAL A 499 -6.75 -10.20 48.81
C VAL A 499 -8.10 -9.76 49.35
N ASP A 500 -8.12 -8.76 50.22
CA ASP A 500 -9.34 -8.17 50.77
C ASP A 500 -9.75 -6.92 49.99
N PHE A 501 -11.04 -6.75 49.72
CA PHE A 501 -11.60 -5.65 48.94
C PHE A 501 -12.16 -4.55 49.86
N GLY A 502 -11.30 -3.61 50.24
CA GLY A 502 -11.68 -2.46 51.06
C GLY A 502 -12.58 -1.44 50.33
N ASN A 503 -13.79 -1.24 50.84
CA ASN A 503 -14.75 -0.22 50.37
C ASN A 503 -14.17 1.20 50.36
N ALA A 504 -14.39 1.94 49.28
CA ALA A 504 -14.23 3.40 49.24
C ALA A 504 -15.58 4.09 49.50
N ILE A 505 -15.71 4.77 50.66
CA ILE A 505 -16.83 5.67 50.98
C ILE A 505 -16.25 7.04 51.36
N MET A 506 -16.72 8.08 50.66
CA MET A 506 -16.68 9.53 50.97
C MET A 506 -15.47 10.13 51.72
N THR A 507 -14.88 11.19 51.18
CA THR A 507 -15.31 12.57 51.54
C THR A 507 -14.62 13.67 50.72
N GLN A 508 -15.39 14.75 50.49
CA GLN A 508 -15.05 16.08 49.92
C GLN A 508 -14.65 16.14 48.44
#